data_AF-A0A388Q309-F1
#
_entry.id   AF-A0A388Q309-F1
#
_cell.length_a   1.000
_cell.length_b   1.000
_cell.length_c   1.000
_cell.angle_alpha   90.00
_cell.angle_beta   90.00
_cell.angle_gamma   90.00
#
_symmetry.space_group_name_H-M   'P 1'
#
loop_
_entity.id
_entity.type
_entity.pdbx_description
1 polymer ?
#
loop_
_entity_poly.entity_id
_entity_poly.type
_entity_poly.pdbx_seq_one_letter_code
_entity_poly.pdbx_strand_id
1 'polypeptide(L)'
;MTFNTSGSYAVSLTVSDGSTNSTKSVPNYITTTGSALPLSEGFEGADNPPIGWKNIDNGTPGITWAKVNSAGGFGLSTYSMMFDNYSWNYPGEKDELYVKRVNFSSFSTIKLKFDVAYQVFSGYSDSLAVLVSTDCGATFTKVYQKGGTVLSSAGSGGNNFVPTAAQWRTDSVLLNSFTGQQNVLIAFQNINGYGNKLYLDNINITGICTAPALPAISATSTNLCIGQSTTITVASGSLNSALNWNWYSGSCGGPLVGAANSITVSPAASTTYFVRGEGGCVTPGSCTSIPIIVNSLPVVNASNVSGCSGTPISLSGLPAGEPLVCPIPITALQQAIPIVTPIITVAAPHHPRQS
;
A
#
# COMPACT_ATOMS: atom_id res chain seq x y z
N MET A 1 12.70 -25.39 -0.88
CA MET A 1 12.01 -24.43 0.02
C MET A 1 11.18 -23.52 -0.86
N THR A 2 9.87 -23.44 -0.61
CA THR A 2 8.94 -22.63 -1.40
C THR A 2 8.32 -21.58 -0.48
N PHE A 3 8.32 -20.33 -0.92
CA PHE A 3 7.73 -19.22 -0.18
C PHE A 3 6.31 -18.98 -0.71
N ASN A 4 5.31 -19.48 0.01
CA ASN A 4 3.90 -19.41 -0.43
C ASN A 4 3.21 -18.09 -0.09
N THR A 5 3.86 -17.22 0.68
CA THR A 5 3.36 -15.88 1.01
C THR A 5 4.33 -14.82 0.52
N SER A 6 3.82 -13.65 0.11
CA SER A 6 4.67 -12.50 -0.16
C SER A 6 5.23 -11.93 1.14
N GLY A 7 6.47 -11.46 1.11
CA GLY A 7 7.16 -10.92 2.28
C GLY A 7 8.68 -11.05 2.20
N SER A 8 9.31 -10.56 3.27
CA SER A 8 10.74 -10.67 3.50
C SER A 8 11.01 -11.76 4.54
N TYR A 9 11.97 -12.62 4.24
CA TYR A 9 12.30 -13.78 5.06
C TYR A 9 13.73 -13.64 5.57
N ALA A 10 13.91 -13.89 6.86
CA ALA A 10 15.24 -14.04 7.43
C ALA A 10 15.84 -15.39 7.01
N VAL A 11 17.14 -15.40 6.75
CA VAL A 11 17.88 -16.64 6.58
C VAL A 11 18.78 -16.83 7.79
N SER A 12 18.65 -17.97 8.45
CA SER A 12 19.47 -18.34 9.59
C SER A 12 20.32 -19.55 9.24
N LEU A 13 21.61 -19.45 9.50
CA LEU A 13 22.54 -20.57 9.47
C LEU A 13 22.86 -20.97 10.92
N THR A 14 22.54 -22.21 11.27
CA THR A 14 22.91 -22.81 12.56
C THR A 14 23.99 -23.85 12.33
N VAL A 15 25.10 -23.74 13.04
CA VAL A 15 26.19 -24.73 13.08
C VAL A 15 26.20 -25.37 14.47
N SER A 16 26.34 -26.69 14.50
CA SER A 16 26.37 -27.49 15.73
C SER A 16 27.62 -28.36 15.77
N ASP A 17 28.20 -28.55 16.97
CA ASP A 17 29.23 -29.58 17.23
C ASP A 17 28.65 -30.83 17.91
N GLY A 18 27.33 -30.95 18.01
CA GLY A 18 26.63 -32.04 18.69
C GLY A 18 26.37 -31.80 20.18
N SER A 19 26.92 -30.73 20.77
CA SER A 19 26.67 -30.33 22.17
C SER A 19 26.24 -28.87 22.31
N THR A 20 26.73 -28.00 21.43
CA THR A 20 26.40 -26.57 21.38
C THR A 20 26.02 -26.16 19.97
N ASN A 21 25.20 -25.11 19.87
CA ASN A 21 24.76 -24.54 18.60
C ASN A 21 25.16 -23.06 18.53
N SER A 22 25.67 -22.63 17.38
CA SER A 22 25.87 -21.22 17.03
C SER A 22 24.99 -20.87 15.85
N THR A 23 24.21 -19.80 15.96
CA THR A 23 23.28 -19.36 14.90
C THR A 23 23.60 -17.94 14.46
N LYS A 24 23.73 -17.73 13.15
CA LYS A 24 23.75 -16.40 12.53
C LYS A 24 22.47 -16.21 11.71
N SER A 25 21.70 -15.18 12.04
CA SER A 25 20.52 -14.79 11.28
C SER A 25 20.79 -13.51 10.50
N VAL A 26 20.38 -13.48 9.24
CA VAL A 26 20.36 -12.30 8.40
C VAL A 26 18.90 -11.97 8.11
N PRO A 27 18.35 -10.90 8.70
CA PRO A 27 16.96 -10.50 8.44
C PRO A 27 16.81 -10.00 7.00
N ASN A 28 15.61 -10.14 6.43
CA ASN A 28 15.23 -9.65 5.10
C ASN A 28 16.15 -10.13 3.96
N TYR A 29 16.79 -11.30 4.12
CA TYR A 29 17.73 -11.82 3.14
C TYR A 29 17.03 -12.27 1.85
N ILE A 30 15.82 -12.81 1.97
CA ILE A 30 14.99 -13.20 0.82
C ILE A 30 13.79 -12.27 0.76
N THR A 31 13.54 -11.66 -0.40
CA THR A 31 12.34 -10.85 -0.63
C THR A 31 11.54 -11.46 -1.78
N THR A 32 10.25 -11.68 -1.55
CA THR A 32 9.31 -12.24 -2.54
C THR A 32 8.35 -11.18 -3.11
N THR A 33 8.45 -9.96 -2.60
CA THR A 33 7.75 -8.76 -3.09
C THR A 33 8.62 -8.04 -4.12
N GLY A 34 7.99 -7.46 -5.14
CA GLY A 34 8.70 -6.61 -6.09
C GLY A 34 9.23 -5.32 -5.45
N SER A 35 10.20 -4.70 -6.12
CA SER A 35 10.73 -3.38 -5.77
C SER A 35 9.61 -2.33 -5.77
N ALA A 36 9.70 -1.36 -4.85
CA ALA A 36 8.81 -0.21 -4.82
C ALA A 36 8.97 0.66 -6.09
N LEU A 37 7.91 1.38 -6.45
CA LEU A 37 7.93 2.40 -7.50
C LEU A 37 8.19 3.80 -6.90
N PRO A 38 8.76 4.74 -7.68
CA PRO A 38 9.15 4.61 -9.09
C PRO A 38 10.40 3.77 -9.30
N LEU A 39 10.46 3.07 -10.44
CA LEU A 39 11.69 2.48 -10.96
C LEU A 39 12.25 3.38 -12.05
N SER A 40 13.53 3.71 -11.97
CA SER A 40 14.30 4.37 -13.02
C SER A 40 15.61 3.60 -13.21
N GLU A 41 15.90 3.17 -14.42
CA GLU A 41 17.13 2.51 -14.81
C GLU A 41 17.65 3.12 -16.13
N GLY A 42 18.81 3.76 -16.08
CA GLY A 42 19.52 4.34 -17.23
C GLY A 42 20.83 3.62 -17.55
N PHE A 43 21.06 2.46 -16.93
CA PHE A 43 22.22 1.59 -17.17
C PHE A 43 23.58 2.18 -16.81
N GLU A 44 23.66 3.23 -15.99
CA GLU A 44 24.92 3.88 -15.63
C GLU A 44 25.70 3.14 -14.51
N GLY A 45 25.08 2.19 -13.81
CA GLY A 45 25.70 1.42 -12.72
C GLY A 45 26.75 0.39 -13.19
N ALA A 46 27.58 -0.15 -12.29
CA ALA A 46 28.69 -1.03 -12.68
C ALA A 46 28.27 -2.41 -13.24
N ASP A 47 27.10 -2.91 -12.82
CA ASP A 47 26.65 -4.27 -13.14
C ASP A 47 26.08 -4.42 -14.56
N ASN A 48 26.19 -5.62 -15.13
CA ASN A 48 25.65 -5.97 -16.45
C ASN A 48 25.09 -7.41 -16.43
N PRO A 49 23.75 -7.60 -16.42
CA PRO A 49 22.72 -6.56 -16.33
C PRO A 49 22.69 -5.90 -14.93
N PRO A 50 21.93 -4.79 -14.73
CA PRO A 50 21.81 -4.14 -13.42
C PRO A 50 21.35 -5.07 -12.30
N ILE A 51 21.64 -4.73 -11.04
CA ILE A 51 21.28 -5.56 -9.88
C ILE A 51 19.78 -5.88 -9.86
N GLY A 52 19.46 -7.18 -9.78
CA GLY A 52 18.10 -7.71 -9.74
C GLY A 52 17.48 -7.93 -11.13
N TRP A 53 18.15 -7.50 -12.20
CA TRP A 53 17.78 -7.80 -13.58
C TRP A 53 18.44 -9.10 -14.02
N LYS A 54 17.95 -9.71 -15.10
CA LYS A 54 18.46 -10.99 -15.58
C LYS A 54 18.35 -11.09 -17.10
N ASN A 55 19.44 -11.48 -17.76
CA ASN A 55 19.36 -11.94 -19.14
C ASN A 55 18.86 -13.37 -19.18
N ILE A 56 17.93 -13.64 -20.10
CA ILE A 56 17.44 -14.97 -20.41
C ILE A 56 17.81 -15.26 -21.86
N ASP A 57 18.69 -16.25 -22.00
CA ASP A 57 18.97 -16.93 -23.26
C ASP A 57 17.98 -18.10 -23.35
N ASN A 58 17.16 -18.14 -24.40
CA ASN A 58 16.15 -19.17 -24.58
C ASN A 58 16.70 -20.44 -25.26
N GLY A 59 17.99 -20.74 -25.06
CA GLY A 59 18.58 -22.05 -25.32
C GLY A 59 19.36 -22.15 -26.61
N THR A 60 19.62 -21.03 -27.28
CA THR A 60 20.42 -20.99 -28.52
C THR A 60 21.75 -20.31 -28.21
N PRO A 61 22.90 -21.03 -28.25
CA PRO A 61 24.20 -20.43 -28.02
C PRO A 61 24.39 -19.20 -28.90
N GLY A 62 24.60 -18.04 -28.29
CA GLY A 62 24.55 -16.81 -29.06
C GLY A 62 24.76 -15.55 -28.25
N ILE A 63 24.09 -14.50 -28.71
CA ILE A 63 24.20 -13.13 -28.21
C ILE A 63 23.03 -12.88 -27.26
N THR A 64 23.31 -12.30 -26.10
CA THR A 64 22.29 -11.82 -25.16
C THR A 64 22.28 -10.29 -25.14
N TRP A 65 21.29 -9.70 -24.47
CA TRP A 65 21.28 -8.27 -24.15
C TRP A 65 22.57 -7.87 -23.41
N ALA A 66 23.30 -6.88 -23.92
CA ALA A 66 24.56 -6.46 -23.32
C ALA A 66 24.57 -4.95 -23.07
N LYS A 67 25.06 -4.55 -21.89
CA LYS A 67 25.39 -3.15 -21.61
C LYS A 67 26.55 -2.70 -22.51
N VAL A 68 26.39 -1.56 -23.17
CA VAL A 68 27.39 -0.96 -24.06
C VAL A 68 27.58 0.52 -23.76
N ASN A 69 28.74 1.07 -24.13
CA ASN A 69 29.07 2.50 -24.06
C ASN A 69 29.23 3.15 -25.44
N SER A 70 28.80 2.44 -26.49
CA SER A 70 28.86 2.96 -27.87
C SER A 70 27.83 4.05 -28.14
N ALA A 71 26.73 4.06 -27.38
CA ALA A 71 25.71 5.10 -27.40
C ALA A 71 24.88 5.03 -26.11
N GLY A 72 24.37 6.18 -25.69
CA GLY A 72 23.34 6.33 -24.66
C GLY A 72 22.14 7.11 -25.19
N GLY A 73 21.00 6.99 -24.52
CA GLY A 73 19.73 7.62 -24.82
C GLY A 73 19.85 9.11 -25.06
N PHE A 74 19.43 9.56 -26.25
CA PHE A 74 19.46 10.96 -26.69
C PHE A 74 20.84 11.64 -26.58
N GLY A 75 21.94 10.89 -26.42
CA GLY A 75 23.26 11.43 -26.13
C GLY A 75 23.38 12.08 -24.74
N LEU A 76 22.48 11.76 -23.81
CA LEU A 76 22.45 12.31 -22.45
C LEU A 76 22.97 11.33 -21.38
N SER A 77 23.13 10.06 -21.75
CA SER A 77 23.69 8.98 -20.92
C SER A 77 24.93 8.39 -21.61
N THR A 78 25.75 7.68 -20.83
CA THR A 78 26.97 7.05 -21.35
C THR A 78 26.68 5.64 -21.86
N TYR A 79 25.78 4.94 -21.17
CA TYR A 79 25.52 3.53 -21.39
C TYR A 79 24.08 3.28 -21.85
N SER A 80 23.89 2.14 -22.49
CA SER A 80 22.57 1.60 -22.83
C SER A 80 22.63 0.07 -22.89
N MET A 81 21.48 -0.59 -22.98
CA MET A 81 21.41 -2.02 -23.29
C MET A 81 21.22 -2.23 -24.79
N MET A 82 21.95 -3.19 -25.35
CA MET A 82 21.95 -3.46 -26.78
C MET A 82 21.78 -4.96 -27.05
N PHE A 83 21.04 -5.29 -28.10
CA PHE A 83 20.96 -6.64 -28.64
C PHE A 83 21.54 -6.67 -30.06
N ASP A 84 22.52 -7.55 -30.32
CA ASP A 84 23.30 -7.55 -31.57
C ASP A 84 22.73 -8.50 -32.63
N ASN A 85 21.55 -8.18 -33.16
CA ASN A 85 20.97 -8.97 -34.26
C ASN A 85 21.83 -8.94 -35.53
N TYR A 86 22.62 -7.89 -35.74
CA TYR A 86 23.49 -7.75 -36.91
C TYR A 86 24.51 -8.88 -37.02
N SER A 87 25.09 -9.27 -35.88
CA SER A 87 26.10 -10.32 -35.83
C SER A 87 25.52 -11.73 -35.67
N TRP A 88 24.20 -11.86 -35.48
CA TRP A 88 23.55 -13.12 -35.12
C TRP A 88 22.53 -13.58 -36.16
N ASN A 89 22.96 -14.46 -37.07
CA ASN A 89 22.10 -14.99 -38.15
C ASN A 89 21.24 -16.19 -37.70
N TYR A 90 20.32 -15.93 -36.77
CA TYR A 90 19.34 -16.92 -36.30
C TYR A 90 17.92 -16.31 -36.26
N PRO A 91 17.32 -15.98 -37.42
CA PRO A 91 15.99 -15.39 -37.46
C PRO A 91 14.95 -16.25 -36.74
N GLY A 92 14.09 -15.61 -35.96
CA GLY A 92 13.02 -16.24 -35.18
C GLY A 92 13.39 -16.53 -33.71
N GLU A 93 14.68 -16.59 -33.40
CA GLU A 93 15.18 -16.76 -32.02
C GLU A 93 14.88 -15.53 -31.17
N LYS A 94 14.74 -15.75 -29.85
CA LYS A 94 14.26 -14.75 -28.90
C LYS A 94 15.01 -14.84 -27.59
N ASP A 95 15.38 -13.66 -27.10
CA ASP A 95 16.08 -13.50 -25.83
C ASP A 95 15.50 -12.31 -25.07
N GLU A 96 15.42 -12.45 -23.76
CA GLU A 96 14.82 -11.45 -22.89
C GLU A 96 15.79 -10.79 -21.93
N LEU A 97 15.62 -9.49 -21.75
CA LEU A 97 16.10 -8.77 -20.57
C LEU A 97 14.95 -8.68 -19.56
N TYR A 98 15.05 -9.44 -18.48
CA TYR A 98 14.13 -9.35 -17.34
C TYR A 98 14.49 -8.15 -16.47
N VAL A 99 13.51 -7.26 -16.32
CA VAL A 99 13.54 -6.16 -15.35
C VAL A 99 13.44 -6.76 -13.95
N LYS A 100 14.11 -6.14 -12.96
CA LYS A 100 13.88 -6.50 -11.56
C LYS A 100 12.37 -6.43 -11.24
N ARG A 101 11.88 -7.38 -10.46
CA ARG A 101 10.46 -7.45 -10.08
C ARG A 101 10.01 -6.14 -9.43
N VAL A 102 8.78 -5.73 -9.70
CA VAL A 102 8.18 -4.48 -9.21
C VAL A 102 6.82 -4.74 -8.55
N ASN A 103 6.46 -3.88 -7.59
CA ASN A 103 5.22 -3.98 -6.82
C ASN A 103 4.20 -2.91 -7.28
N PHE A 104 3.06 -3.36 -7.78
CA PHE A 104 1.95 -2.52 -8.27
C PHE A 104 0.73 -2.50 -7.31
N SER A 105 0.85 -3.09 -6.12
CA SER A 105 -0.28 -3.40 -5.23
C SER A 105 -1.14 -2.22 -4.82
N SER A 106 -0.55 -1.05 -4.64
CA SER A 106 -1.27 0.15 -4.18
C SER A 106 -1.58 1.14 -5.30
N PHE A 107 -1.15 0.89 -6.53
CA PHE A 107 -1.29 1.87 -7.62
C PHE A 107 -2.56 1.65 -8.43
N SER A 108 -3.18 2.75 -8.85
CA SER A 108 -4.39 2.77 -9.68
C SER A 108 -4.08 2.91 -11.18
N THR A 109 -2.89 3.37 -11.52
CA THR A 109 -2.39 3.44 -12.89
C THR A 109 -0.90 3.16 -12.87
N ILE A 110 -0.43 2.35 -13.82
CA ILE A 110 0.98 2.07 -14.02
C ILE A 110 1.36 2.40 -15.45
N LYS A 111 2.46 3.14 -15.61
CA LYS A 111 3.01 3.48 -16.92
C LYS A 111 4.48 3.09 -16.99
N LEU A 112 4.80 2.28 -17.99
CA LEU A 112 6.17 2.01 -18.44
C LEU A 112 6.53 3.01 -19.53
N LYS A 113 7.73 3.58 -19.43
CA LYS A 113 8.41 4.31 -20.50
C LYS A 113 9.81 3.74 -20.69
N PHE A 114 10.29 3.76 -21.92
CA PHE A 114 11.65 3.39 -22.26
C PHE A 114 12.04 4.09 -23.54
N ASP A 115 13.33 4.35 -23.71
CA ASP A 115 13.90 4.86 -24.93
C ASP A 115 14.40 3.70 -25.78
N VAL A 116 14.19 3.80 -27.08
CA VAL A 116 14.59 2.78 -28.05
C VAL A 116 15.23 3.44 -29.27
N ALA A 117 16.28 2.80 -29.77
CA ALA A 117 16.95 3.17 -31.01
C ALA A 117 17.09 1.93 -31.90
N TYR A 118 16.61 2.04 -33.14
CA TYR A 118 16.68 0.95 -34.12
C TYR A 118 16.68 1.47 -35.57
N GLN A 119 17.50 0.84 -36.41
CA GLN A 119 17.53 1.03 -37.86
C GLN A 119 17.26 -0.32 -38.54
N VAL A 120 16.37 -0.34 -39.53
CA VAL A 120 16.17 -1.55 -40.36
C VAL A 120 17.44 -1.81 -41.17
N PHE A 121 17.94 -3.05 -41.17
CA PHE A 121 19.03 -3.45 -42.05
C PHE A 121 18.45 -3.81 -43.42
N SER A 122 19.10 -3.45 -44.52
CA SER A 122 18.51 -3.48 -45.88
C SER A 122 17.90 -4.84 -46.28
N GLY A 123 16.59 -5.01 -46.05
CA GLY A 123 15.83 -6.24 -46.32
C GLY A 123 15.62 -7.18 -45.12
N TYR A 124 16.22 -6.87 -43.95
CA TYR A 124 16.15 -7.66 -42.73
C TYR A 124 15.71 -6.80 -41.54
N SER A 125 14.78 -7.32 -40.74
CA SER A 125 14.21 -6.55 -39.64
C SER A 125 13.90 -7.40 -38.43
N ASP A 126 14.21 -6.83 -37.27
CA ASP A 126 13.99 -7.40 -35.97
C ASP A 126 12.70 -6.84 -35.36
N SER A 127 12.30 -7.41 -34.23
CA SER A 127 11.19 -6.91 -33.45
C SER A 127 11.52 -6.82 -31.97
N LEU A 128 10.87 -5.89 -31.30
CA LEU A 128 10.87 -5.76 -29.85
C LEU A 128 9.47 -6.02 -29.33
N ALA A 129 9.37 -6.86 -28.31
CA ALA A 129 8.15 -7.02 -27.52
C ALA A 129 8.40 -6.67 -26.05
N VAL A 130 7.37 -6.18 -25.37
CA VAL A 130 7.35 -6.11 -23.89
C VAL A 130 6.35 -7.13 -23.39
N LEU A 131 6.81 -7.97 -22.47
CA LEU A 131 6.04 -9.04 -21.85
C LEU A 131 5.90 -8.75 -20.36
N VAL A 132 4.77 -9.16 -19.78
CA VAL A 132 4.48 -9.00 -18.36
C VAL A 132 3.99 -10.33 -17.78
N SER A 133 4.56 -10.72 -16.63
CA SER A 133 4.17 -11.91 -15.88
C SER A 133 3.80 -11.52 -14.44
N THR A 134 2.75 -12.16 -13.94
CA THR A 134 2.28 -12.06 -12.55
C THR A 134 2.41 -13.39 -11.80
N ASP A 135 2.99 -14.41 -12.43
CA ASP A 135 3.14 -15.78 -11.92
C ASP A 135 4.62 -16.21 -11.88
N CYS A 136 5.48 -15.24 -11.56
CA CYS A 136 6.93 -15.42 -11.42
C CYS A 136 7.68 -15.84 -12.70
N GLY A 137 7.08 -15.64 -13.87
CA GLY A 137 7.67 -15.94 -15.18
C GLY A 137 7.23 -17.29 -15.75
N ALA A 138 6.19 -17.92 -15.21
CA ALA A 138 5.64 -19.15 -15.78
C ALA A 138 4.82 -18.86 -17.06
N THR A 139 4.05 -17.77 -17.06
CA THR A 139 3.34 -17.28 -18.24
C THR A 139 3.55 -15.78 -18.42
N PHE A 140 3.44 -15.34 -19.68
CA PHE A 140 3.67 -13.95 -20.05
C PHE A 140 2.55 -13.43 -20.95
N THR A 141 2.05 -12.24 -20.61
CA THR A 141 1.16 -11.45 -21.46
C THR A 141 1.98 -10.44 -22.25
N LYS A 142 1.82 -10.41 -23.57
CA LYS A 142 2.45 -9.42 -24.44
C LYS A 142 1.64 -8.12 -24.44
N VAL A 143 2.28 -7.01 -24.08
CA VAL A 143 1.63 -5.70 -23.90
C VAL A 143 2.12 -4.65 -24.91
N TYR A 144 3.19 -4.97 -25.63
CA TYR A 144 3.76 -4.15 -26.69
C TYR A 144 4.44 -5.06 -27.70
N GLN A 145 4.31 -4.73 -28.99
CA GLN A 145 5.14 -5.31 -30.05
C GLN A 145 5.28 -4.32 -31.19
N LYS A 146 6.52 -4.06 -31.60
CA LYS A 146 6.84 -3.34 -32.84
C LYS A 146 7.99 -4.05 -33.55
N GLY A 147 7.96 -4.05 -34.87
CA GLY A 147 9.02 -4.62 -35.71
C GLY A 147 9.26 -3.77 -36.94
N GLY A 148 10.39 -4.00 -37.61
CA GLY A 148 10.74 -3.34 -38.87
C GLY A 148 10.60 -1.83 -38.83
N THR A 149 9.96 -1.26 -39.85
CA THR A 149 9.78 0.20 -39.98
C THR A 149 8.95 0.82 -38.86
N VAL A 150 8.09 0.04 -38.19
CA VAL A 150 7.29 0.51 -37.06
C VAL A 150 8.12 0.60 -35.78
N LEU A 151 9.08 -0.32 -35.60
CA LEU A 151 10.06 -0.23 -34.50
C LEU A 151 11.08 0.88 -34.75
N SER A 152 11.50 1.03 -36.00
CA SER A 152 12.59 1.91 -36.40
C SER A 152 12.39 3.36 -35.98
N SER A 153 13.46 3.93 -35.43
CA SER A 153 13.60 5.35 -35.10
C SER A 153 14.64 6.06 -35.99
N ALA A 154 15.39 5.30 -36.79
CA ALA A 154 16.51 5.78 -37.60
C ALA A 154 16.38 5.46 -39.11
N GLY A 155 15.22 4.97 -39.55
CA GLY A 155 14.98 4.59 -40.94
C GLY A 155 15.63 3.25 -41.32
N SER A 156 16.14 3.16 -42.54
CA SER A 156 16.76 1.94 -43.10
C SER A 156 18.19 2.21 -43.57
N GLY A 157 19.08 1.24 -43.41
CA GLY A 157 20.50 1.35 -43.78
C GLY A 157 21.16 0.00 -44.05
N GLY A 158 22.43 0.03 -44.48
CA GLY A 158 23.26 -1.17 -44.72
C GLY A 158 24.51 -1.23 -43.83
N ASN A 159 24.61 -0.34 -42.85
CA ASN A 159 25.72 -0.26 -41.90
C ASN A 159 25.43 -1.05 -40.61
N ASN A 160 26.50 -1.39 -39.88
CA ASN A 160 26.39 -1.81 -38.48
C ASN A 160 25.94 -0.61 -37.65
N PHE A 161 24.70 -0.62 -37.16
CA PHE A 161 24.05 0.56 -36.61
C PHE A 161 24.58 0.90 -35.21
N VAL A 162 24.94 2.16 -35.01
CA VAL A 162 25.17 2.79 -33.70
C VAL A 162 24.37 4.10 -33.71
N PRO A 163 23.43 4.31 -32.76
CA PRO A 163 22.53 5.46 -32.83
C PRO A 163 23.24 6.77 -32.48
N THR A 164 22.90 7.82 -33.22
CA THR A 164 23.16 9.21 -32.83
C THR A 164 22.11 9.72 -31.84
N ALA A 165 22.38 10.84 -31.18
CA ALA A 165 21.46 11.47 -30.23
C ALA A 165 20.03 11.70 -30.80
N ALA A 166 19.93 12.04 -32.08
CA ALA A 166 18.65 12.34 -32.75
C ALA A 166 17.85 11.10 -33.17
N GLN A 167 18.42 9.90 -33.04
CA GLN A 167 17.83 8.65 -33.51
C GLN A 167 17.17 7.82 -32.41
N TRP A 168 17.04 8.38 -31.21
CA TRP A 168 16.30 7.78 -30.11
C TRP A 168 14.84 8.23 -30.10
N ARG A 169 13.97 7.32 -29.68
CA ARG A 169 12.54 7.58 -29.50
C ARG A 169 12.09 7.02 -28.17
N THR A 170 11.32 7.77 -27.40
CA THR A 170 10.65 7.24 -26.21
C THR A 170 9.36 6.54 -26.61
N ASP A 171 9.17 5.30 -26.15
CA ASP A 171 7.88 4.61 -26.16
C ASP A 171 7.26 4.55 -24.77
N SER A 172 5.94 4.28 -24.75
CA SER A 172 5.24 4.07 -23.49
C SER A 172 4.15 3.02 -23.60
N VAL A 173 3.93 2.30 -22.49
CA VAL A 173 2.92 1.25 -22.36
C VAL A 173 2.17 1.47 -21.05
N LEU A 174 0.84 1.44 -21.10
CA LEU A 174 0.01 1.41 -19.90
C LEU A 174 -0.12 -0.04 -19.42
N LEU A 175 0.12 -0.26 -18.13
CA LEU A 175 0.13 -1.59 -17.51
C LEU A 175 -1.01 -1.74 -16.48
N ASN A 176 -2.13 -1.03 -16.70
CA ASN A 176 -3.23 -0.98 -15.74
C ASN A 176 -3.89 -2.35 -15.48
N SER A 177 -3.82 -3.29 -16.44
CA SER A 177 -4.32 -4.66 -16.23
C SER A 177 -3.55 -5.44 -15.15
N PHE A 178 -2.41 -4.92 -14.68
CA PHE A 178 -1.55 -5.54 -13.67
C PHE A 178 -1.51 -4.76 -12.35
N THR A 179 -2.33 -3.72 -12.17
CA THR A 179 -2.48 -3.02 -10.88
C THR A 179 -2.94 -3.98 -9.79
N GLY A 180 -2.58 -3.72 -8.53
CA GLY A 180 -2.94 -4.61 -7.41
C GLY A 180 -1.99 -5.80 -7.21
N GLN A 181 -1.10 -6.08 -8.18
CA GLN A 181 -0.14 -7.18 -8.08
C GLN A 181 1.10 -6.79 -7.28
N GLN A 182 1.51 -7.65 -6.33
CA GLN A 182 2.65 -7.40 -5.45
C GLN A 182 4.01 -7.77 -6.07
N ASN A 183 3.99 -8.60 -7.11
CA ASN A 183 5.16 -9.12 -7.76
C ASN A 183 4.90 -9.25 -9.26
N VAL A 184 5.36 -8.25 -10.02
CA VAL A 184 5.25 -8.20 -11.47
C VAL A 184 6.64 -8.28 -12.08
N LEU A 185 6.80 -9.21 -13.01
CA LEU A 185 8.00 -9.36 -13.83
C LEU A 185 7.72 -8.77 -15.20
N ILE A 186 8.62 -7.92 -15.69
CA ILE A 186 8.55 -7.34 -17.03
C ILE A 186 9.78 -7.80 -17.80
N ALA A 187 9.60 -8.13 -19.07
CA ALA A 187 10.66 -8.58 -19.95
C ALA A 187 10.65 -7.77 -21.26
N PHE A 188 11.82 -7.30 -21.67
CA PHE A 188 12.06 -6.81 -23.02
C PHE A 188 12.57 -7.96 -23.87
N GLN A 189 11.76 -8.44 -24.80
CA GLN A 189 12.08 -9.56 -25.68
C GLN A 189 12.56 -9.02 -27.03
N ASN A 190 13.81 -9.31 -27.37
CA ASN A 190 14.27 -9.19 -28.73
C ASN A 190 13.77 -10.39 -29.54
N ILE A 191 13.35 -10.17 -30.79
CA ILE A 191 12.99 -11.22 -31.74
C ILE A 191 13.85 -10.99 -32.97
N ASN A 192 14.80 -11.90 -33.18
CA ASN A 192 15.81 -11.76 -34.20
C ASN A 192 15.21 -11.91 -35.60
N GLY A 193 15.55 -11.02 -36.52
CA GLY A 193 15.28 -11.13 -37.95
C GLY A 193 16.53 -11.02 -38.80
N TYR A 194 17.70 -11.20 -38.18
CA TYR A 194 19.02 -10.93 -38.74
C TYR A 194 19.16 -9.50 -39.27
N GLY A 195 18.50 -8.55 -38.59
CA GLY A 195 18.50 -7.15 -38.97
C GLY A 195 19.70 -6.40 -38.40
N ASN A 196 19.44 -5.44 -37.53
CA ASN A 196 20.47 -4.55 -36.99
C ASN A 196 20.45 -4.53 -35.46
N LYS A 197 21.46 -3.88 -34.88
CA LYS A 197 21.51 -3.68 -33.43
C LYS A 197 20.29 -2.92 -32.92
N LEU A 198 19.71 -3.41 -31.84
CA LEU A 198 18.57 -2.81 -31.15
C LEU A 198 19.05 -2.27 -29.81
N TYR A 199 18.76 -1.01 -29.50
CA TYR A 199 19.19 -0.34 -28.28
C TYR A 199 18.00 0.04 -27.41
N LEU A 200 18.15 -0.10 -26.09
CA LEU A 200 17.22 0.34 -25.06
C LEU A 200 17.92 1.18 -24.00
N ASP A 201 17.27 2.24 -23.54
CA ASP A 201 17.74 3.06 -22.43
C ASP A 201 16.57 3.66 -21.63
N ASN A 202 16.87 4.28 -20.47
CA ASN A 202 15.93 5.04 -19.65
C ASN A 202 14.62 4.30 -19.36
N ILE A 203 14.72 3.08 -18.83
CA ILE A 203 13.56 2.27 -18.45
C ILE A 203 12.97 2.83 -17.16
N ASN A 204 11.77 3.39 -17.28
CA ASN A 204 11.07 4.08 -16.21
C ASN A 204 9.69 3.45 -15.98
N ILE A 205 9.40 3.06 -14.74
CA ILE A 205 8.09 2.57 -14.32
C ILE A 205 7.58 3.49 -13.23
N THR A 206 6.44 4.12 -13.49
CA THR A 206 5.80 5.05 -12.56
C THR A 206 4.39 4.60 -12.28
N GLY A 207 3.93 4.88 -11.06
CA GLY A 207 2.58 4.58 -10.62
C GLY A 207 1.88 5.84 -10.13
N ILE A 208 0.57 5.91 -10.36
CA ILE A 208 -0.30 6.97 -9.82
C ILE A 208 -1.25 6.36 -8.79
N CYS A 209 -1.37 7.04 -7.66
CA CYS A 209 -2.23 6.66 -6.56
C CYS A 209 -3.54 7.43 -6.64
N THR A 210 -4.64 6.78 -6.28
CA THR A 210 -5.92 7.45 -6.07
C THR A 210 -6.13 7.61 -4.56
N ALA A 211 -6.19 8.85 -4.08
CA ALA A 211 -6.39 9.13 -2.66
C ALA A 211 -7.69 8.49 -2.14
N PRO A 212 -7.73 8.01 -0.88
CA PRO A 212 -8.96 7.48 -0.30
C PRO A 212 -10.04 8.55 -0.26
N ALA A 213 -11.29 8.16 -0.50
CA ALA A 213 -12.42 9.06 -0.31
C ALA A 213 -12.65 9.32 1.19
N LEU A 214 -13.20 10.48 1.54
CA LEU A 214 -13.67 10.73 2.91
C LEU A 214 -14.79 9.74 3.25
N PRO A 215 -14.64 8.91 4.29
CA PRO A 215 -15.64 7.92 4.63
C PRO A 215 -16.85 8.55 5.34
N ALA A 216 -18.02 7.95 5.18
CA ALA A 216 -19.11 8.15 6.13
C ALA A 216 -18.92 7.19 7.31
N ILE A 217 -19.10 7.67 8.54
CA ILE A 217 -18.95 6.87 9.75
C ILE A 217 -20.20 6.87 10.61
N SER A 218 -20.40 5.80 11.37
CA SER A 218 -21.50 5.63 12.32
C SER A 218 -20.99 4.97 13.59
N ALA A 219 -21.67 5.23 14.72
CA ALA A 219 -21.43 4.54 15.98
C ALA A 219 -22.70 3.85 16.48
N THR A 220 -22.57 2.74 17.20
CA THR A 220 -23.72 2.06 17.85
C THR A 220 -24.40 2.95 18.90
N SER A 221 -23.61 3.81 19.57
CA SER A 221 -24.09 4.94 20.37
C SER A 221 -23.04 6.06 20.37
N THR A 222 -23.49 7.32 20.30
CA THR A 222 -22.63 8.50 20.51
C THR A 222 -22.72 9.09 21.91
N ASN A 223 -23.64 8.57 22.74
CA ASN A 223 -23.83 8.99 24.14
C ASN A 223 -23.62 7.77 25.04
N LEU A 224 -22.56 7.81 25.83
CA LEU A 224 -22.17 6.75 26.75
C LEU A 224 -22.21 7.23 28.19
N CYS A 225 -22.30 6.29 29.11
CA CYS A 225 -21.93 6.48 30.50
C CYS A 225 -20.50 6.01 30.71
N ILE A 226 -19.76 6.60 31.65
CA ILE A 226 -18.40 6.16 31.97
C ILE A 226 -18.37 4.65 32.27
N GLY A 227 -17.44 3.93 31.64
CA GLY A 227 -17.32 2.47 31.70
C GLY A 227 -18.08 1.71 30.60
N GLN A 228 -18.95 2.36 29.83
CA GLN A 228 -19.56 1.76 28.64
C GLN A 228 -18.63 1.81 27.43
N SER A 229 -18.96 1.02 26.41
CA SER A 229 -18.27 0.99 25.13
C SER A 229 -19.22 1.28 23.97
N THR A 230 -18.65 1.70 22.85
CA THR A 230 -19.36 1.85 21.57
C THR A 230 -18.48 1.32 20.44
N THR A 231 -19.12 0.80 19.40
CA THR A 231 -18.40 0.41 18.17
C THR A 231 -18.62 1.50 17.13
N ILE A 232 -17.51 2.03 16.62
CA ILE A 232 -17.47 3.02 15.54
C ILE A 232 -17.05 2.29 14.26
N THR A 233 -17.79 2.51 13.16
CA THR A 233 -17.62 1.79 11.90
C THR A 233 -17.60 2.76 10.72
N VAL A 234 -16.76 2.48 9.72
CA VAL A 234 -16.88 3.08 8.38
C VAL A 234 -18.10 2.48 7.68
N ALA A 235 -19.15 3.29 7.53
CA ALA A 235 -20.41 2.90 6.91
C ALA A 235 -20.34 2.92 5.37
N SER A 236 -19.58 3.86 4.80
CA SER A 236 -19.27 3.89 3.37
C SER A 236 -17.99 4.69 3.10
N GLY A 237 -17.42 4.52 1.91
CA GLY A 237 -16.16 5.14 1.50
C GLY A 237 -15.28 4.14 0.75
N SER A 238 -14.35 4.65 -0.06
CA SER A 238 -13.38 3.81 -0.77
C SER A 238 -11.98 4.10 -0.25
N LEU A 239 -11.23 3.04 0.08
CA LEU A 239 -9.81 3.14 0.37
C LEU A 239 -9.00 3.55 -0.86
N ASN A 240 -9.52 3.28 -2.08
CA ASN A 240 -8.79 3.49 -3.33
C ASN A 240 -7.38 2.86 -3.24
N SER A 241 -6.32 3.68 -3.31
CA SER A 241 -4.93 3.22 -3.21
C SER A 241 -4.39 3.07 -1.77
N ALA A 242 -5.20 3.37 -0.75
CA ALA A 242 -4.88 3.13 0.65
C ALA A 242 -5.05 1.66 1.02
N LEU A 243 -4.41 1.22 2.09
CA LEU A 243 -4.48 -0.18 2.56
C LEU A 243 -5.45 -0.36 3.71
N ASN A 244 -5.56 0.61 4.62
CA ASN A 244 -6.36 0.48 5.84
C ASN A 244 -7.06 1.78 6.21
N TRP A 245 -8.19 1.65 6.90
CA TRP A 245 -8.79 2.75 7.65
C TRP A 245 -8.08 2.87 8.99
N ASN A 246 -7.34 3.96 9.19
CA ASN A 246 -6.66 4.24 10.44
C ASN A 246 -7.50 5.19 11.30
N TRP A 247 -7.74 4.79 12.54
CA TRP A 247 -8.54 5.51 13.51
C TRP A 247 -7.66 6.21 14.53
N TYR A 248 -8.01 7.45 14.85
CA TYR A 248 -7.28 8.31 15.78
C TYR A 248 -8.23 8.88 16.83
N SER A 249 -7.67 9.29 17.96
CA SER A 249 -8.41 10.00 19.01
C SER A 249 -7.90 11.44 19.16
N GLY A 250 -8.78 12.37 19.53
CA GLY A 250 -8.44 13.76 19.83
C GLY A 250 -8.21 14.65 18.61
N SER A 251 -7.46 14.18 17.61
CA SER A 251 -7.19 14.90 16.36
C SER A 251 -6.97 13.97 15.17
N CYS A 252 -7.10 14.52 13.95
CA CYS A 252 -6.77 13.80 12.72
C CYS A 252 -5.25 13.53 12.66
N GLY A 253 -4.84 12.25 12.63
CA GLY A 253 -3.43 11.85 12.72
C GLY A 253 -2.84 11.93 14.13
N GLY A 254 -3.69 12.02 15.17
CA GLY A 254 -3.28 11.97 16.58
C GLY A 254 -2.87 10.55 17.04
N PRO A 255 -3.10 10.20 18.33
CA PRO A 255 -2.87 8.84 18.83
C PRO A 255 -3.70 7.79 18.07
N LEU A 256 -3.01 6.79 17.49
CA LEU A 256 -3.65 5.68 16.76
C LEU A 256 -4.41 4.78 17.73
N VAL A 257 -5.68 4.54 17.43
CA VAL A 257 -6.59 3.68 18.20
C VAL A 257 -6.68 2.28 17.57
N GLY A 258 -6.65 2.22 16.23
CA GLY A 258 -6.71 0.96 15.50
C GLY A 258 -6.69 1.16 13.98
N ALA A 259 -6.45 0.06 13.25
CA ALA A 259 -6.45 0.01 11.79
C ALA A 259 -7.40 -1.09 11.33
N ALA A 260 -8.65 -0.74 11.04
CA ALA A 260 -9.72 -1.69 10.69
C ALA A 260 -10.96 -0.95 10.17
N ASN A 261 -11.91 -1.67 9.56
CA ASN A 261 -13.19 -1.08 9.15
C ASN A 261 -14.03 -0.57 10.36
N SER A 262 -13.83 -1.17 11.52
CA SER A 262 -14.50 -0.79 12.78
C SER A 262 -13.55 -0.90 13.96
N ILE A 263 -13.77 -0.06 14.97
CA ILE A 263 -13.10 -0.12 16.28
C ILE A 263 -14.14 -0.09 17.40
N THR A 264 -13.84 -0.77 18.51
CA THR A 264 -14.62 -0.66 19.75
C THR A 264 -13.84 0.16 20.75
N VAL A 265 -14.47 1.19 21.31
CA VAL A 265 -13.83 2.14 22.21
C VAL A 265 -14.62 2.29 23.50
N SER A 266 -13.91 2.51 24.61
CA SER A 266 -14.48 2.75 25.94
C SER A 266 -13.84 3.98 26.58
N PRO A 267 -14.06 5.19 26.03
CA PRO A 267 -13.40 6.41 26.52
C PRO A 267 -13.83 6.75 27.96
N ALA A 268 -12.88 7.23 28.77
CA ALA A 268 -13.15 7.70 30.13
C ALA A 268 -13.73 9.13 30.20
N ALA A 269 -13.60 9.90 29.12
CA ALA A 269 -14.14 11.25 28.97
C ALA A 269 -14.57 11.49 27.52
N SER A 270 -15.45 12.47 27.28
CA SER A 270 -15.92 12.81 25.93
C SER A 270 -14.75 13.00 24.97
N THR A 271 -14.70 12.17 23.93
CA THR A 271 -13.55 12.06 23.01
C THR A 271 -14.06 12.09 21.57
N THR A 272 -13.41 12.87 20.72
CA THR A 272 -13.67 12.84 19.27
C THR A 272 -12.73 11.85 18.61
N TYR A 273 -13.29 10.93 17.82
CA TYR A 273 -12.54 9.98 17.02
C TYR A 273 -12.50 10.42 15.57
N PHE A 274 -11.39 10.15 14.90
CA PHE A 274 -11.11 10.55 13.52
C PHE A 274 -10.72 9.31 12.71
N VAL A 275 -11.10 9.26 11.44
CA VAL A 275 -10.68 8.18 10.53
C VAL A 275 -10.30 8.73 9.17
N ARG A 276 -9.28 8.13 8.56
CA ARG A 276 -8.92 8.31 7.15
C ARG A 276 -8.27 7.04 6.60
N GLY A 277 -8.24 6.90 5.28
CA GLY A 277 -7.51 5.83 4.62
C GLY A 277 -6.00 6.14 4.64
N GLU A 278 -5.18 5.16 4.98
CA GLU A 278 -3.71 5.27 4.96
C GLU A 278 -3.04 3.99 4.45
N GLY A 279 -1.72 4.07 4.24
CA GLY A 279 -0.88 3.00 3.71
C GLY A 279 -0.87 2.96 2.18
N GLY A 280 -0.17 1.97 1.63
CA GLY A 280 -0.04 1.84 0.18
C GLY A 280 0.85 2.95 -0.38
N CYS A 281 0.39 3.61 -1.46
CA CYS A 281 1.15 4.69 -2.09
C CYS A 281 0.51 6.07 -1.90
N VAL A 282 -0.59 6.17 -1.15
CA VAL A 282 -1.28 7.44 -0.93
C VAL A 282 -0.57 8.30 0.11
N THR A 283 -0.65 9.61 -0.06
CA THR A 283 -0.33 10.56 1.00
C THR A 283 -1.56 10.71 1.91
N PRO A 284 -1.43 10.62 3.25
CA PRO A 284 -2.57 10.77 4.15
C PRO A 284 -3.28 12.12 3.98
N GLY A 285 -4.60 12.07 3.76
CA GLY A 285 -5.44 13.25 3.56
C GLY A 285 -6.19 13.69 4.82
N SER A 286 -7.31 14.39 4.62
CA SER A 286 -8.24 14.81 5.68
C SER A 286 -8.95 13.62 6.32
N CYS A 287 -9.39 13.79 7.57
CA CYS A 287 -10.19 12.80 8.29
C CYS A 287 -11.68 13.15 8.29
N THR A 288 -12.52 12.13 8.45
CA THR A 288 -13.88 12.29 8.99
C THR A 288 -13.85 12.06 10.49
N SER A 289 -14.72 12.74 11.26
CA SER A 289 -14.73 12.64 12.72
C SER A 289 -16.12 12.41 13.31
N ILE A 290 -16.15 11.79 14.50
CA ILE A 290 -17.37 11.55 15.28
C ILE A 290 -17.07 11.79 16.76
N PRO A 291 -17.83 12.68 17.43
CA PRO A 291 -17.73 12.87 18.88
C PRO A 291 -18.47 11.75 19.61
N ILE A 292 -17.82 11.15 20.59
CA ILE A 292 -18.44 10.25 21.57
C ILE A 292 -18.49 10.99 22.90
N ILE A 293 -19.71 11.28 23.35
CA ILE A 293 -19.97 11.97 24.61
C ILE A 293 -20.02 10.94 25.74
N VAL A 294 -19.24 11.17 26.79
CA VAL A 294 -19.20 10.32 27.98
C VAL A 294 -19.76 11.11 29.16
N ASN A 295 -20.91 10.68 29.64
CA ASN A 295 -21.58 11.24 30.81
C ASN A 295 -21.02 10.57 32.07
N SER A 296 -20.78 11.38 33.10
CA SER A 296 -20.42 10.87 34.42
C SER A 296 -21.58 10.06 35.01
N LEU A 297 -21.26 9.01 35.74
CA LEU A 297 -22.25 8.33 36.57
C LEU A 297 -22.77 9.31 37.64
N PRO A 298 -24.07 9.28 37.95
CA PRO A 298 -24.61 10.11 39.01
C PRO A 298 -24.02 9.69 40.36
N VAL A 299 -23.74 10.69 41.21
CA VAL A 299 -23.21 10.51 42.56
C VAL A 299 -24.30 10.88 43.55
N VAL A 300 -24.53 10.02 44.56
CA VAL A 300 -25.43 10.30 45.69
C VAL A 300 -24.59 10.58 46.92
N ASN A 301 -24.79 11.74 47.53
CA ASN A 301 -24.14 12.15 48.77
C ASN A 301 -25.19 12.27 49.88
N ALA A 302 -24.97 11.56 50.98
CA ALA A 302 -25.74 11.72 52.21
C ALA A 302 -24.91 12.52 53.22
N SER A 303 -25.45 13.64 53.72
CA SER A 303 -24.90 14.31 54.91
C SER A 303 -25.68 13.85 56.14
N ASN A 304 -25.00 13.67 57.28
CA ASN A 304 -25.58 13.23 58.55
C ASN A 304 -26.25 11.84 58.50
N VAL A 305 -25.47 10.80 58.17
CA VAL A 305 -25.91 9.39 58.21
C VAL A 305 -26.18 8.84 59.64
N SER A 306 -26.09 9.69 60.66
CA SER A 306 -26.57 9.41 62.02
C SER A 306 -27.58 10.47 62.44
N GLY A 307 -28.82 10.04 62.70
CA GLY A 307 -29.91 10.90 63.17
C GLY A 307 -30.81 10.16 64.17
N CYS A 308 -31.58 10.91 64.95
CA CYS A 308 -32.59 10.35 65.84
C CYS A 308 -33.82 9.89 65.04
N SER A 309 -34.62 8.97 65.61
CA SER A 309 -35.90 8.60 65.01
C SER A 309 -36.77 9.85 64.77
N GLY A 310 -37.26 10.02 63.54
CA GLY A 310 -38.06 11.17 63.13
C GLY A 310 -37.29 12.38 62.59
N THR A 311 -35.94 12.38 62.59
CA THR A 311 -35.17 13.46 61.94
C THR A 311 -34.98 13.18 60.44
N PRO A 312 -35.27 14.15 59.54
CA PRO A 312 -35.05 13.97 58.11
C PRO A 312 -33.55 13.94 57.78
N ILE A 313 -33.13 12.95 56.99
CA ILE A 313 -31.79 12.89 56.38
C ILE A 313 -31.86 13.61 55.03
N SER A 314 -30.94 14.54 54.79
CA SER A 314 -30.84 15.20 53.50
C SER A 314 -29.95 14.38 52.56
N LEU A 315 -30.54 13.88 51.47
CA LEU A 315 -29.80 13.31 50.35
C LEU A 315 -29.61 14.38 49.28
N SER A 316 -28.41 14.46 48.73
CA SER A 316 -28.10 15.29 47.57
C SER A 316 -27.50 14.40 46.48
N GLY A 317 -27.63 14.80 45.22
CA GLY A 317 -27.05 14.07 44.11
C GLY A 317 -26.60 14.98 42.98
N LEU A 318 -25.63 14.51 42.21
CA LEU A 318 -25.16 15.17 40.99
C LEU A 318 -25.39 14.24 39.78
N PRO A 319 -25.83 14.75 38.62
CA PRO A 319 -26.25 16.14 38.37
C PRO A 319 -27.65 16.44 38.96
N ALA A 320 -27.85 17.67 39.45
CA ALA A 320 -29.11 18.10 40.07
C ALA A 320 -30.05 18.72 39.02
N GLY A 321 -31.31 18.27 38.97
CA GLY A 321 -32.37 18.92 38.19
C GLY A 321 -32.48 18.51 36.72
N GLU A 322 -31.60 17.65 36.21
CA GLU A 322 -31.64 17.11 34.84
C GLU A 322 -32.07 15.63 34.81
N PRO A 323 -32.67 15.13 33.71
CA PRO A 323 -32.95 13.71 33.57
C PRO A 323 -31.66 12.89 33.65
N LEU A 324 -31.66 11.81 34.44
CA LEU A 324 -30.52 10.89 34.51
C LEU A 324 -30.34 10.17 33.18
N VAL A 325 -29.28 10.53 32.45
CA VAL A 325 -28.86 9.83 31.22
C VAL A 325 -28.22 8.48 31.55
N CYS A 326 -27.65 8.35 32.75
CA CYS A 326 -26.91 7.18 33.19
C CYS A 326 -27.55 6.47 34.39
N PRO A 327 -27.47 5.13 34.46
CA PRO A 327 -27.97 4.38 35.60
C PRO A 327 -27.19 4.72 36.87
N ILE A 328 -27.87 4.67 38.02
CA ILE A 328 -27.26 4.87 39.33
C ILE A 328 -26.48 3.59 39.70
N PRO A 329 -25.20 3.68 40.11
CA PRO A 329 -24.44 2.52 40.55
C PRO A 329 -25.07 1.85 41.77
N ILE A 330 -25.15 0.51 41.77
CA ILE A 330 -25.72 -0.28 42.90
C ILE A 330 -24.93 -0.02 44.20
N THR A 331 -23.63 0.22 44.12
CA THR A 331 -22.77 0.56 45.27
C THR A 331 -23.08 1.92 45.88
N ALA A 332 -23.56 2.90 45.09
CA ALA A 332 -24.00 4.20 45.60
C ALA A 332 -25.33 4.10 46.36
N LEU A 333 -26.19 3.13 46.01
CA LEU A 333 -27.43 2.85 46.74
C LEU A 333 -27.16 2.24 48.12
N GLN A 334 -26.11 1.43 48.28
CA GLN A 334 -25.79 0.80 49.57
C GLN A 334 -25.29 1.77 50.65
N GLN A 335 -24.68 2.91 50.28
CA GLN A 335 -24.27 3.92 51.26
C GLN A 335 -25.42 4.82 51.74
N ALA A 336 -26.54 4.87 51.00
CA ALA A 336 -27.70 5.68 51.34
C ALA A 336 -28.79 4.92 52.12
N ILE A 337 -28.63 3.61 52.33
CA ILE A 337 -29.61 2.76 53.01
C ILE A 337 -29.04 2.27 54.36
N PRO A 338 -29.34 2.91 55.50
CA PRO A 338 -29.41 2.17 56.75
C PRO A 338 -30.62 1.24 56.64
N ILE A 339 -30.46 -0.02 57.06
CA ILE A 339 -31.48 -1.08 57.01
C ILE A 339 -32.74 -0.63 57.77
N VAL A 340 -33.65 0.05 57.08
CA VAL A 340 -35.08 0.17 57.39
C VAL A 340 -35.75 0.45 56.05
N THR A 341 -36.73 -0.34 55.66
CA THR A 341 -37.58 -0.10 54.48
C THR A 341 -38.32 1.23 54.62
N PRO A 342 -38.23 2.15 53.64
CA PRO A 342 -39.46 2.80 53.18
C PRO A 342 -39.55 2.90 51.65
N ILE A 343 -40.80 2.99 51.21
CA ILE A 343 -41.27 3.16 49.84
C ILE A 343 -40.73 4.49 49.29
N ILE A 344 -39.84 4.44 48.29
CA ILE A 344 -39.41 5.63 47.55
C ILE A 344 -40.50 5.98 46.54
N THR A 345 -41.24 7.06 46.80
CA THR A 345 -42.12 7.69 45.81
C THR A 345 -41.36 8.90 45.25
N VAL A 346 -40.87 8.80 44.01
CA VAL A 346 -40.26 9.95 43.33
C VAL A 346 -41.40 10.83 42.81
N ALA A 347 -41.58 12.01 43.41
CA ALA A 347 -42.59 12.96 42.97
C ALA A 347 -42.18 13.58 41.62
N ALA A 348 -43.03 13.42 40.60
CA ALA A 348 -42.95 14.17 39.36
C ALA A 348 -43.35 15.65 39.61
N PRO A 349 -42.75 16.63 38.89
CA PRO A 349 -43.04 18.03 39.13
C PRO A 349 -44.50 18.37 38.75
N HIS A 350 -45.20 18.99 39.69
CA HIS A 350 -46.58 19.42 39.55
C HIS A 350 -46.62 20.67 38.65
N HIS A 351 -47.31 20.58 37.50
CA HIS A 351 -47.66 21.73 36.68
C HIS A 351 -48.67 22.61 37.46
N PRO A 352 -48.46 23.93 37.60
CA PRO A 352 -49.49 24.83 38.11
C PRO A 352 -50.54 25.09 37.01
N ARG A 353 -51.81 24.81 37.31
CA ARG A 353 -52.95 25.30 36.52
C ARG A 353 -53.00 26.83 36.65
N GLN A 354 -52.99 27.52 35.52
CA GLN A 354 -53.47 28.90 35.46
C GLN A 354 -55.01 28.90 35.52
N SER A 355 -55.52 29.82 36.33
CA SER A 355 -56.93 30.21 36.47
C SER A 355 -57.46 30.89 35.22
#